data_AF-A0A0F4INX4-F1
#
_entry.id   AF-A0A0F4INX4-F1
#
_cell.length_a   1.000
_cell.length_b   1.000
_cell.length_c   1.000
_cell.angle_alpha   90.00
_cell.angle_beta   90.00
_cell.angle_gamma   90.00
#
_symmetry.space_group_name_H-M   'P 1'
#
loop_
_entity.id
_entity.type
_entity.pdbx_description
1 polymer ?
#
loop_
_entity_poly.entity_id
_entity_poly.type
_entity_poly.pdbx_seq_one_letter_code
_entity_poly.pdbx_strand_id
1 'polypeptide(L)'
;VAKLQTAFGKRSATPLQLTVGGKTVELKPEKAGLTLDSQTTVRNATGSDYNPVTVIGSLFGVERTAAAVMPVDEEKLKDSLQELAGTAGTASEGTITFDTGKAVAVPGKAGTSLDVDSSVDKVTKAFRELVANGKAAPVELPTATKEPTITQAELNRAMKEFAEPAMSGTVTVKAGTKSLAFGAKSLPKILSMQPVQGKLVEKYDLEALKATYGNAFDGVLITRGTGAKTPVTPQDVAGALGKGLVGKTPAERVVSIDTNAN
;
A
#
# COMPACT_ATOMS: atom_id res chain seq x y z
N VAL A 1 29.52 -19.33 6.07
CA VAL A 1 28.19 -18.80 5.67
C VAL A 1 27.07 -19.83 5.88
N ALA A 2 27.11 -21.01 5.26
CA ALA A 2 26.02 -22.01 5.35
C ALA A 2 25.57 -22.36 6.79
N LYS A 3 26.50 -22.64 7.71
CA LYS A 3 26.17 -22.94 9.12
C LYS A 3 25.46 -21.77 9.84
N LEU A 4 25.82 -20.53 9.53
CA LEU A 4 25.21 -19.33 10.12
C LEU A 4 23.80 -19.10 9.55
N GLN A 5 23.63 -19.31 8.24
CA GLN A 5 22.32 -19.31 7.60
C GLN A 5 21.39 -20.39 8.18
N THR A 6 21.90 -21.60 8.42
CA THR A 6 21.12 -22.68 9.06
C THR A 6 20.71 -22.34 10.49
N ALA A 7 21.60 -21.70 11.26
CA ALA A 7 21.35 -21.38 12.67
C ALA A 7 20.41 -20.17 12.87
N PHE A 8 20.57 -19.11 12.05
CA PHE A 8 19.91 -17.83 12.28
C PHE A 8 18.97 -17.39 11.15
N GLY A 9 19.09 -17.96 9.95
CA GLY A 9 18.29 -17.58 8.78
C GLY A 9 16.78 -17.76 8.99
N LYS A 10 16.37 -18.82 9.70
CA LYS A 10 14.96 -19.00 10.09
C LYS A 10 14.49 -17.89 11.03
N ARG A 11 15.31 -17.50 12.00
CA ARG A 11 14.98 -16.47 13.00
C ARG A 11 14.89 -15.09 12.36
N SER A 12 15.79 -14.77 11.42
CA SER A 12 15.76 -13.50 10.68
C SER A 12 14.58 -13.39 9.70
N ALA A 13 13.94 -14.50 9.35
CA ALA A 13 12.73 -14.52 8.52
C ALA A 13 11.43 -14.58 9.34
N THR A 14 11.51 -14.84 10.65
CA THR A 14 10.33 -14.91 11.52
C THR A 14 9.68 -13.53 11.63
N PRO A 15 8.35 -13.41 11.41
CA PRO A 15 7.62 -12.17 11.64
C PRO A 15 7.76 -11.66 13.07
N LEU A 16 7.95 -10.35 13.24
CA LEU A 16 7.88 -9.71 14.56
C LEU A 16 6.42 -9.52 14.94
N GLN A 17 6.09 -9.94 16.17
CA GLN A 17 4.82 -9.62 16.80
C GLN A 17 4.94 -8.24 17.44
N LEU A 18 4.10 -7.30 17.01
CA LEU A 18 4.08 -5.93 17.51
C LEU A 18 2.70 -5.64 18.10
N THR A 19 2.65 -4.76 19.09
CA THR A 19 1.39 -4.29 19.67
C THR A 19 1.30 -2.77 19.50
N VAL A 20 0.17 -2.30 18.96
CA VAL A 20 -0.11 -0.88 18.74
C VAL A 20 -1.49 -0.58 19.31
N GLY A 21 -1.55 0.21 20.38
CA GLY A 21 -2.83 0.54 21.03
C GLY A 21 -3.63 -0.69 21.47
N GLY A 22 -2.95 -1.74 21.94
CA GLY A 22 -3.57 -3.00 22.37
C GLY A 22 -3.95 -3.99 21.27
N LYS A 23 -3.76 -3.64 19.98
CA LYS A 23 -3.94 -4.57 18.86
C LYS A 23 -2.61 -5.21 18.47
N THR A 24 -2.61 -6.53 18.27
CA THR A 24 -1.45 -7.25 17.77
C THR A 24 -1.39 -7.19 16.25
N VAL A 25 -0.22 -6.85 15.71
CA VAL A 25 0.07 -6.80 14.27
C VAL A 25 1.40 -7.48 13.98
N GLU A 26 1.55 -8.03 12.78
CA GLU A 26 2.77 -8.70 12.35
C GLU A 26 3.57 -7.83 11.39
N LEU A 27 4.88 -7.71 11.62
CA LEU A 27 5.83 -7.10 10.70
C LEU A 27 6.75 -8.16 10.12
N LYS A 28 6.75 -8.31 8.80
CA LYS A 28 7.66 -9.22 8.09
C LYS A 28 9.02 -8.54 7.89
N PRO A 29 10.14 -9.09 8.43
CA PRO A 29 11.46 -8.47 8.34
C PRO A 29 11.88 -8.08 6.92
N GLU A 30 11.68 -8.99 5.97
CA GLU A 30 12.06 -8.81 4.56
C GLU A 30 11.35 -7.61 3.90
N LYS A 31 10.06 -7.41 4.20
CA LYS A 31 9.30 -6.26 3.71
C LYS A 31 9.73 -4.97 4.38
N ALA A 32 10.10 -5.06 5.65
CA ALA A 32 10.50 -3.93 6.49
C ALA A 32 11.98 -3.54 6.34
N GLY A 33 12.72 -4.14 5.41
CA GLY A 33 14.14 -3.80 5.23
C GLY A 33 15.06 -4.30 6.35
N LEU A 34 14.59 -5.24 7.18
CA LEU A 34 15.33 -5.83 8.29
C LEU A 34 15.99 -7.13 7.82
N THR A 35 17.33 -7.16 7.80
CA THR A 35 18.06 -8.32 7.26
C THR A 35 19.23 -8.73 8.15
N LEU A 36 19.64 -10.00 8.03
CA LEU A 36 20.88 -10.53 8.59
C LEU A 36 21.88 -10.75 7.46
N ASP A 37 22.93 -9.93 7.40
CA ASP A 37 24.02 -10.11 6.46
C ASP A 37 25.00 -11.17 6.97
N SER A 38 24.61 -12.42 6.71
CA SER A 38 25.38 -13.61 7.07
C SER A 38 26.76 -13.67 6.38
N GLN A 39 26.90 -13.05 5.21
CA GLN A 39 28.16 -13.07 4.46
C GLN A 39 29.17 -12.11 5.09
N THR A 40 28.78 -10.86 5.30
CA THR A 40 29.64 -9.84 5.93
C THR A 40 29.91 -10.19 7.38
N THR A 41 28.93 -10.73 8.11
CA THR A 41 29.14 -11.24 9.47
C THR A 41 30.26 -12.29 9.51
N VAL A 42 30.22 -13.28 8.61
CA VAL A 42 31.28 -14.30 8.53
C VAL A 42 32.61 -13.69 8.09
N ARG A 43 32.60 -12.80 7.11
CA ARG A 43 33.81 -12.12 6.61
C ARG A 43 34.50 -11.34 7.73
N ASN A 44 33.77 -10.56 8.50
CA ASN A 44 34.27 -9.81 9.65
C ASN A 44 34.78 -10.74 10.75
N ALA A 45 34.08 -11.85 11.00
CA ALA A 45 34.52 -12.88 11.95
C ALA A 45 35.83 -13.58 11.54
N THR A 46 36.12 -13.66 10.23
CA THR A 46 37.33 -14.29 9.68
C THR A 46 38.46 -13.32 9.36
N GLY A 47 38.17 -12.00 9.30
CA GLY A 47 39.10 -10.98 8.79
C GLY A 47 39.96 -10.27 9.83
N SER A 48 39.74 -10.50 11.13
CA SER A 48 40.44 -9.75 12.19
C SER A 48 41.86 -10.26 12.50
N ASP A 49 42.29 -11.40 11.96
CA ASP A 49 43.65 -11.90 12.14
C ASP A 49 44.26 -12.28 10.79
N TYR A 50 45.00 -11.34 10.19
CA TYR A 50 46.14 -11.64 9.34
C TYR A 50 47.30 -12.20 10.21
N ASN A 51 47.02 -13.27 10.97
CA ASN A 51 48.02 -14.06 11.67
C ASN A 51 47.70 -15.55 11.44
N PRO A 52 48.37 -16.22 10.48
CA PRO A 52 48.08 -17.59 10.11
C PRO A 52 48.74 -18.57 11.09
N VAL A 53 48.09 -18.83 12.23
CA VAL A 53 48.24 -20.04 13.05
C VAL A 53 46.99 -20.09 13.92
N THR A 54 46.09 -21.06 13.83
CA THR A 54 46.34 -22.50 13.91
C THR A 54 45.11 -23.22 13.37
N VAL A 55 45.32 -24.27 12.60
CA VAL A 55 44.29 -25.26 12.25
C VAL A 55 44.35 -26.40 13.29
N ILE A 56 43.19 -27.02 13.51
CA ILE A 56 42.92 -28.33 14.15
C ILE A 56 42.65 -28.31 15.67
N GLY A 57 41.50 -28.88 16.02
CA GLY A 57 41.14 -29.32 17.36
C GLY A 57 39.64 -29.59 17.46
N SER A 58 39.23 -30.84 17.24
CA SER A 58 37.94 -31.37 17.71
C SER A 58 37.76 -31.00 19.18
N LEU A 59 36.51 -30.76 19.61
CA LEU A 59 36.03 -30.43 20.97
C LEU A 59 35.54 -28.96 21.11
N PHE A 60 34.47 -28.83 21.88
CA PHE A 60 33.83 -27.61 22.36
C PHE A 60 34.80 -26.47 22.73
N GLY A 61 34.41 -25.22 22.47
CA GLY A 61 34.77 -24.14 23.41
C GLY A 61 35.67 -22.99 22.96
N VAL A 62 35.76 -22.63 21.67
CA VAL A 62 36.28 -21.30 21.30
C VAL A 62 35.13 -20.43 20.80
N GLU A 63 34.48 -19.73 21.72
CA GLU A 63 33.53 -18.66 21.41
C GLU A 63 34.30 -17.52 20.73
N ARG A 64 34.28 -17.49 19.39
CA ARG A 64 34.51 -16.24 18.68
C ARG A 64 33.20 -15.46 18.69
N THR A 65 33.16 -14.43 19.53
CA THR A 65 32.08 -13.44 19.51
C THR A 65 32.22 -12.59 18.26
N ALA A 66 31.49 -12.94 17.21
CA ALA A 66 31.35 -12.09 16.03
C ALA A 66 30.08 -11.26 16.15
N ALA A 67 30.19 -9.94 16.02
CA ALA A 67 29.02 -9.08 15.94
C ALA A 67 28.26 -9.37 14.64
N ALA A 68 26.99 -9.74 14.75
CA ALA A 68 26.12 -9.93 13.59
C ALA A 68 25.87 -8.59 12.89
N VAL A 69 26.13 -8.56 11.58
CA VAL A 69 25.85 -7.43 10.71
C VAL A 69 24.38 -7.52 10.30
N MET A 70 23.58 -6.59 10.79
CA MET A 70 22.15 -6.51 10.52
C MET A 70 21.82 -5.12 10.00
N PRO A 71 21.98 -4.88 8.68
CA PRO A 71 21.65 -3.60 8.09
C PRO A 71 20.13 -3.40 8.11
N VAL A 72 19.73 -2.15 8.27
CA VAL A 72 18.33 -1.71 8.26
C VAL A 72 18.18 -0.72 7.12
N ASP A 73 17.25 -1.02 6.24
CA ASP A 73 16.75 -0.07 5.25
C ASP A 73 15.65 0.75 5.93
N GLU A 74 16.03 1.90 6.50
CA GLU A 74 15.14 2.72 7.33
C GLU A 74 13.93 3.24 6.54
N GLU A 75 14.07 3.49 5.25
CA GLU A 75 12.97 3.95 4.39
C GLU A 75 11.90 2.85 4.28
N LYS A 76 12.30 1.61 3.96
CA LYS A 76 11.38 0.46 3.93
C LYS A 76 10.76 0.16 5.29
N LEU A 77 11.52 0.33 6.36
CA LEU A 77 11.02 0.14 7.71
C LEU A 77 9.93 1.17 8.02
N LYS A 78 10.18 2.46 7.74
CA LYS A 78 9.20 3.52 7.94
C LYS A 78 7.95 3.30 7.08
N ASP A 79 8.10 2.93 5.83
CA ASP A 79 6.96 2.63 4.95
C ASP A 79 6.10 1.47 5.48
N SER A 80 6.76 0.38 5.91
CA SER A 80 6.05 -0.76 6.50
C SER A 80 5.35 -0.39 7.81
N LEU A 81 5.97 0.43 8.65
CA LEU A 81 5.35 0.95 9.87
C LEU A 81 4.20 1.91 9.55
N GLN A 82 4.30 2.70 8.49
CA GLN A 82 3.24 3.61 8.04
C GLN A 82 2.02 2.85 7.53
N GLU A 83 2.21 1.71 6.85
CA GLU A 83 1.14 0.78 6.48
C GLU A 83 0.43 0.20 7.72
N LEU A 84 1.21 -0.24 8.73
CA LEU A 84 0.66 -0.73 10.00
C LEU A 84 -0.09 0.38 10.76
N ALA A 85 0.42 1.62 10.73
CA ALA A 85 -0.22 2.77 11.36
C ALA A 85 -1.64 2.99 10.83
N GLY A 86 -1.86 2.78 9.52
CA GLY A 86 -3.17 2.90 8.87
C GLY A 86 -4.19 1.84 9.26
N THR A 87 -3.76 0.69 9.80
CA THR A 87 -4.64 -0.43 10.15
C THR A 87 -4.85 -0.59 11.66
N ALA A 88 -3.83 -0.29 12.46
CA ALA A 88 -3.88 -0.47 13.91
C ALA A 88 -4.49 0.73 14.65
N GLY A 89 -4.38 1.94 14.09
CA GLY A 89 -4.88 3.17 14.68
C GLY A 89 -6.40 3.22 14.87
N THR A 90 -6.84 4.26 15.56
CA THR A 90 -8.26 4.64 15.72
C THR A 90 -8.61 5.93 14.99
N ALA A 91 -7.60 6.72 14.58
CA ALA A 91 -7.79 7.89 13.75
C ALA A 91 -8.29 7.49 12.34
N SER A 92 -9.21 8.27 11.79
CA SER A 92 -9.74 8.06 10.44
C SER A 92 -9.75 9.35 9.64
N GLU A 93 -9.33 9.30 8.39
CA GLU A 93 -9.43 10.43 7.46
C GLU A 93 -10.87 10.71 7.05
N GLY A 94 -11.16 11.96 6.71
CA GLY A 94 -12.42 12.31 6.06
C GLY A 94 -12.47 11.71 4.65
N THR A 95 -13.64 11.24 4.22
CA THR A 95 -13.84 10.68 2.89
C THR A 95 -15.27 10.90 2.41
N ILE A 96 -15.55 10.48 1.17
CA ILE A 96 -16.89 10.44 0.60
C ILE A 96 -17.16 9.00 0.18
N THR A 97 -18.28 8.47 0.68
CA THR A 97 -18.78 7.14 0.31
C THR A 97 -19.89 7.27 -0.71
N PHE A 98 -19.98 6.27 -1.59
CA PHE A 98 -21.02 6.19 -2.61
C PHE A 98 -21.93 5.01 -2.29
N ASP A 99 -23.24 5.26 -2.21
CA ASP A 99 -24.24 4.21 -2.00
C ASP A 99 -25.46 4.48 -2.87
N THR A 100 -25.79 3.52 -3.73
CA THR A 100 -27.05 3.47 -4.49
C THR A 100 -27.47 4.82 -5.10
N GLY A 101 -26.54 5.48 -5.82
CA GLY A 101 -26.81 6.76 -6.46
C GLY A 101 -26.82 7.97 -5.52
N LYS A 102 -26.24 7.85 -4.33
CA LYS A 102 -26.00 8.95 -3.39
C LYS A 102 -24.53 9.01 -3.02
N ALA A 103 -24.05 10.21 -2.80
CA ALA A 103 -22.75 10.47 -2.19
C ALA A 103 -22.98 10.94 -0.74
N VAL A 104 -22.18 10.42 0.20
CA VAL A 104 -22.27 10.75 1.63
C VAL A 104 -20.89 11.12 2.12
N ALA A 105 -20.74 12.38 2.55
CA ALA A 105 -19.54 12.84 3.23
C ALA A 105 -19.44 12.19 4.61
N VAL A 106 -18.28 11.62 4.90
CA VAL A 106 -17.94 11.01 6.18
C VAL A 106 -16.80 11.82 6.78
N PRO A 107 -17.05 12.65 7.81
CA PRO A 107 -16.02 13.41 8.48
C PRO A 107 -14.96 12.50 9.10
N GLY A 108 -13.71 12.96 9.04
CA GLY A 108 -12.60 12.30 9.73
C GLY A 108 -12.76 12.42 11.25
N LYS A 109 -12.09 11.54 11.97
CA LYS A 109 -12.10 11.52 13.44
C LYS A 109 -10.67 11.48 13.94
N ALA A 110 -10.37 12.40 14.85
CA ALA A 110 -9.15 12.36 15.62
C ALA A 110 -9.07 11.03 16.39
N GLY A 111 -7.87 10.51 16.52
CA GLY A 111 -7.63 9.29 17.27
C GLY A 111 -6.15 9.07 17.48
N THR A 112 -5.79 7.82 17.72
CA THR A 112 -4.40 7.40 17.88
C THR A 112 -3.90 6.70 16.63
N SER A 113 -2.62 6.87 16.34
CA SER A 113 -1.89 6.18 15.29
C SER A 113 -0.53 5.74 15.83
N LEU A 114 0.10 4.76 15.19
CA LEU A 114 1.49 4.42 15.46
C LEU A 114 2.37 5.67 15.28
N ASP A 115 3.26 5.91 16.24
CA ASP A 115 4.34 6.88 16.08
C ASP A 115 5.50 6.17 15.35
N VAL A 116 5.58 6.38 14.04
CA VAL A 116 6.52 5.68 13.16
C VAL A 116 7.96 5.98 13.55
N ASP A 117 8.31 7.26 13.72
CA ASP A 117 9.69 7.67 14.01
C ASP A 117 10.17 7.12 15.36
N SER A 118 9.33 7.21 16.40
CA SER A 118 9.66 6.64 17.72
C SER A 118 9.65 5.10 17.75
N SER A 119 9.16 4.45 16.70
CA SER A 119 9.05 2.97 16.61
C SER A 119 10.24 2.32 15.91
N VAL A 120 10.96 3.03 15.05
CA VAL A 120 12.08 2.50 14.24
C VAL A 120 13.12 1.78 15.12
N ASP A 121 13.57 2.43 16.18
CA ASP A 121 14.60 1.88 17.07
C ASP A 121 14.09 0.66 17.87
N LYS A 122 12.84 0.70 18.33
CA LYS A 122 12.22 -0.41 19.07
C LYS A 122 12.11 -1.66 18.21
N VAL A 123 11.66 -1.50 16.97
CA VAL A 123 11.52 -2.61 16.02
C VAL A 123 12.89 -3.16 15.65
N THR A 124 13.86 -2.28 15.38
CA THR A 124 15.24 -2.68 15.09
C THR A 124 15.82 -3.49 16.24
N LYS A 125 15.67 -3.02 17.49
CA LYS A 125 16.13 -3.76 18.68
C LYS A 125 15.44 -5.11 18.82
N ALA A 126 14.11 -5.15 18.66
CA ALA A 126 13.33 -6.38 18.72
C ALA A 126 13.79 -7.42 17.68
N PHE A 127 14.11 -6.97 16.47
CA PHE A 127 14.64 -7.85 15.42
C PHE A 127 16.00 -8.44 15.81
N ARG A 128 16.90 -7.61 16.35
CA ARG A 128 18.23 -8.09 16.82
C ARG A 128 18.08 -9.13 17.93
N GLU A 129 17.18 -8.89 18.88
CA GLU A 129 16.89 -9.83 19.98
C GLU A 129 16.27 -11.13 19.47
N LEU A 130 15.37 -11.07 18.50
CA LEU A 130 14.78 -12.24 17.85
C LEU A 130 15.85 -13.10 17.15
N VAL A 131 16.74 -12.47 16.39
CA VAL A 131 17.85 -13.18 15.72
C VAL A 131 18.78 -13.83 16.75
N ALA A 132 19.19 -13.08 17.78
CA ALA A 132 20.10 -13.56 18.82
C ALA A 132 19.49 -14.70 19.65
N ASN A 133 18.26 -14.50 20.16
CA ASN A 133 17.69 -15.33 21.22
C ASN A 133 16.67 -16.34 20.69
N GLY A 134 16.19 -16.18 19.46
CA GLY A 134 15.13 -17.01 18.86
C GLY A 134 13.75 -16.79 19.50
N LYS A 135 13.58 -15.75 20.32
CA LYS A 135 12.32 -15.41 20.98
C LYS A 135 11.77 -14.10 20.39
N ALA A 136 10.52 -14.13 19.94
CA ALA A 136 9.77 -12.94 19.54
C ALA A 136 8.74 -12.64 20.63
N ALA A 137 9.14 -11.93 21.68
CA ALA A 137 8.15 -11.36 22.58
C ALA A 137 7.41 -10.23 21.85
N PRO A 138 6.08 -10.07 22.04
CA PRO A 138 5.37 -8.93 21.47
C PRO A 138 5.98 -7.62 21.94
N VAL A 139 6.27 -6.71 20.99
CA VAL A 139 6.85 -5.39 21.30
C VAL A 139 5.79 -4.32 21.18
N GLU A 140 5.55 -3.61 22.28
CA GLU A 140 4.64 -2.48 22.30
C GLU A 140 5.29 -1.23 21.71
N LEU A 141 4.67 -0.73 20.64
CA LEU A 141 5.13 0.44 19.92
C LEU A 141 4.38 1.71 20.40
N PRO A 142 5.09 2.85 20.46
CA PRO A 142 4.49 4.11 20.86
C PRO A 142 3.40 4.54 19.89
N THR A 143 2.38 5.19 20.42
CA THR A 143 1.32 5.80 19.64
C THR A 143 1.29 7.30 19.87
N ALA A 144 0.94 8.05 18.84
CA ALA A 144 0.71 9.49 18.91
C ALA A 144 -0.74 9.81 18.52
N THR A 145 -1.23 10.96 18.99
CA THR A 145 -2.49 11.53 18.50
C THR A 145 -2.33 11.91 17.02
N LYS A 146 -3.31 11.53 16.20
CA LYS A 146 -3.38 11.87 14.79
C LYS A 146 -4.70 12.57 14.49
N GLU A 147 -4.59 13.78 13.98
CA GLU A 147 -5.70 14.55 13.45
C GLU A 147 -5.97 14.19 11.98
N PRO A 148 -7.24 14.22 11.53
CA PRO A 148 -7.56 14.04 10.13
C PRO A 148 -6.99 15.20 9.29
N THR A 149 -6.41 14.86 8.15
CA THR A 149 -5.85 15.82 7.20
C THR A 149 -6.92 16.44 6.29
N ILE A 150 -8.01 15.71 6.03
CA ILE A 150 -9.12 16.20 5.22
C ILE A 150 -10.01 17.14 6.02
N THR A 151 -10.06 18.40 5.59
CA THR A 151 -10.88 19.43 6.22
C THR A 151 -12.35 19.34 5.81
N GLN A 152 -13.24 19.96 6.60
CA GLN A 152 -14.65 20.08 6.21
C GLN A 152 -14.83 20.88 4.91
N ALA A 153 -13.99 21.90 4.67
CA ALA A 153 -14.02 22.66 3.43
C ALA A 153 -13.69 21.79 2.22
N GLU A 154 -12.72 20.88 2.35
CA GLU A 154 -12.36 19.93 1.32
C GLU A 154 -13.47 18.90 1.07
N LEU A 155 -14.13 18.38 2.11
CA LEU A 155 -15.30 17.52 1.95
C LEU A 155 -16.42 18.23 1.17
N ASN A 156 -16.73 19.48 1.51
CA ASN A 156 -17.75 20.25 0.83
C ASN A 156 -17.38 20.50 -0.65
N ARG A 157 -16.12 20.80 -0.92
CA ARG A 157 -15.59 20.96 -2.29
C ARG A 157 -15.77 19.67 -3.08
N ALA A 158 -15.23 18.56 -2.59
CA ALA A 158 -15.27 17.28 -3.29
C ALA A 158 -16.71 16.76 -3.49
N MET A 159 -17.60 17.00 -2.53
CA MET A 159 -19.03 16.71 -2.68
C MET A 159 -19.64 17.48 -3.86
N LYS A 160 -19.46 18.81 -3.89
CA LYS A 160 -20.07 19.69 -4.88
C LYS A 160 -19.45 19.57 -6.28
N GLU A 161 -18.14 19.46 -6.35
CA GLU A 161 -17.39 19.47 -7.62
C GLU A 161 -17.44 18.11 -8.32
N PHE A 162 -17.48 17.01 -7.56
CA PHE A 162 -17.36 15.67 -8.12
C PHE A 162 -18.46 14.72 -7.64
N ALA A 163 -18.62 14.52 -6.33
CA ALA A 163 -19.39 13.37 -5.83
C ALA A 163 -20.91 13.47 -6.13
N GLU A 164 -21.51 14.64 -5.94
CA GLU A 164 -22.91 14.90 -6.29
C GLU A 164 -23.14 14.81 -7.81
N PRO A 165 -22.36 15.48 -8.68
CA PRO A 165 -22.42 15.26 -10.12
C PRO A 165 -22.26 13.79 -10.50
N ALA A 166 -21.29 13.08 -9.94
CA ALA A 166 -21.01 11.70 -10.25
C ALA A 166 -22.24 10.80 -10.01
N MET A 167 -22.97 11.04 -8.92
CA MET A 167 -24.15 10.26 -8.55
C MET A 167 -25.47 10.76 -9.16
N SER A 168 -25.49 11.94 -9.78
CA SER A 168 -26.71 12.56 -10.30
C SER A 168 -27.44 11.78 -11.40
N GLY A 169 -26.80 10.79 -12.02
CA GLY A 169 -27.42 9.99 -13.06
C GLY A 169 -26.51 8.93 -13.67
N THR A 170 -26.97 8.33 -14.75
CA THR A 170 -26.20 7.34 -15.50
C THR A 170 -25.17 8.04 -16.39
N VAL A 171 -23.97 7.46 -16.51
CA VAL A 171 -22.94 7.84 -17.49
C VAL A 171 -22.83 6.72 -18.51
N THR A 172 -22.89 7.05 -19.80
CA THR A 172 -22.71 6.07 -20.88
C THR A 172 -21.34 6.24 -21.49
N VAL A 173 -20.54 5.17 -21.45
CA VAL A 173 -19.24 5.09 -22.13
C VAL A 173 -19.43 4.41 -23.47
N LYS A 174 -18.93 5.01 -24.54
CA LYS A 174 -18.93 4.48 -25.90
C LYS A 174 -17.50 4.16 -26.34
N ALA A 175 -17.33 3.08 -27.09
CA ALA A 175 -16.09 2.74 -27.75
C ALA A 175 -16.40 2.10 -29.11
N GLY A 176 -16.08 2.79 -30.20
CA GLY A 176 -16.54 2.39 -31.53
C GLY A 176 -18.06 2.29 -31.60
N THR A 177 -18.58 1.14 -32.03
CA THR A 177 -20.02 0.84 -32.11
C THR A 177 -20.63 0.31 -30.80
N LYS A 178 -19.80 0.09 -29.76
CA LYS A 178 -20.24 -0.48 -28.50
C LYS A 178 -20.44 0.59 -27.44
N SER A 179 -21.36 0.35 -26.51
CA SER A 179 -21.61 1.26 -25.40
C SER A 179 -22.03 0.51 -24.13
N LEU A 180 -21.74 1.10 -22.98
CA LEU A 180 -22.17 0.59 -21.68
C LEU A 180 -22.52 1.74 -20.74
N ALA A 181 -23.61 1.58 -20.00
CA ALA A 181 -24.09 2.52 -19.01
C ALA A 181 -23.62 2.14 -17.59
N PHE A 182 -23.16 3.14 -16.84
CA PHE A 182 -22.77 3.04 -15.44
C PHE A 182 -23.65 3.98 -14.60
N GLY A 183 -24.21 3.48 -13.51
CA GLY A 183 -25.12 4.26 -12.67
C GLY A 183 -25.13 3.79 -11.22
N ALA A 184 -26.24 4.03 -10.53
CA ALA A 184 -26.41 3.84 -9.08
C ALA A 184 -25.97 2.47 -8.54
N LYS A 185 -26.02 1.40 -9.34
CA LYS A 185 -25.62 0.04 -8.91
C LYS A 185 -24.16 -0.32 -9.20
N SER A 186 -23.58 0.29 -10.22
CA SER A 186 -22.22 -0.02 -10.68
C SER A 186 -21.21 0.96 -10.11
N LEU A 187 -21.51 2.26 -10.10
CA LEU A 187 -20.59 3.31 -9.67
C LEU A 187 -20.10 3.11 -8.22
N PRO A 188 -20.95 2.80 -7.23
CA PRO A 188 -20.49 2.52 -5.87
C PRO A 188 -19.48 1.37 -5.74
N LYS A 189 -19.47 0.43 -6.70
CA LYS A 189 -18.57 -0.73 -6.68
C LYS A 189 -17.20 -0.43 -7.29
N ILE A 190 -17.10 0.63 -8.09
CA ILE A 190 -15.91 0.93 -8.88
C ILE A 190 -15.29 2.28 -8.52
N LEU A 191 -16.00 3.14 -7.78
CA LEU A 191 -15.60 4.50 -7.47
C LEU A 191 -15.43 4.68 -5.96
N SER A 192 -14.33 5.31 -5.59
CA SER A 192 -14.05 5.75 -4.22
C SER A 192 -13.36 7.11 -4.23
N MET A 193 -13.31 7.80 -3.10
CA MET A 193 -12.47 8.98 -2.93
C MET A 193 -11.37 8.70 -1.90
N GLN A 194 -10.13 9.00 -2.27
CA GLN A 194 -8.97 8.79 -1.41
C GLN A 194 -8.32 10.12 -1.03
N PRO A 195 -7.86 10.26 0.22
CA PRO A 195 -7.08 11.41 0.64
C PRO A 195 -5.68 11.34 -0.01
N VAL A 196 -5.31 12.37 -0.75
CA VAL A 196 -3.98 12.56 -1.35
C VAL A 196 -3.56 13.99 -1.06
N GLN A 197 -2.51 14.15 -0.27
CA GLN A 197 -1.92 15.47 0.06
C GLN A 197 -2.97 16.48 0.58
N GLY A 198 -3.85 16.04 1.49
CA GLY A 198 -4.89 16.89 2.08
C GLY A 198 -6.09 17.19 1.17
N LYS A 199 -6.18 16.54 0.00
CA LYS A 199 -7.33 16.62 -0.93
C LYS A 199 -7.98 15.27 -1.15
N LEU A 200 -9.28 15.26 -1.43
CA LEU A 200 -9.99 14.09 -1.91
C LEU A 200 -9.88 13.99 -3.43
N VAL A 201 -9.34 12.86 -3.88
CA VAL A 201 -9.17 12.53 -5.29
C VAL A 201 -9.95 11.26 -5.59
N GLU A 202 -10.63 11.22 -6.73
CA GLU A 202 -11.35 10.04 -7.19
C GLU A 202 -10.39 8.91 -7.55
N LYS A 203 -10.77 7.69 -7.17
CA LYS A 203 -10.06 6.48 -7.52
C LYS A 203 -11.02 5.45 -8.07
N TYR A 204 -10.60 4.85 -9.18
CA TYR A 204 -11.31 3.76 -9.82
C TYR A 204 -10.68 2.42 -9.44
N ASP A 205 -11.50 1.50 -8.96
CA ASP A 205 -11.11 0.10 -8.85
C ASP A 205 -11.16 -0.51 -10.24
N LEU A 206 -9.98 -0.71 -10.83
CA LEU A 206 -9.85 -1.19 -12.21
C LEU A 206 -10.25 -2.65 -12.35
N GLU A 207 -10.10 -3.47 -11.30
CA GLU A 207 -10.50 -4.87 -11.30
C GLU A 207 -12.03 -4.97 -11.23
N ALA A 208 -12.65 -4.25 -10.30
CA ALA A 208 -14.11 -4.16 -10.21
C ALA A 208 -14.72 -3.53 -11.47
N LEU A 209 -14.04 -2.55 -12.07
CA LEU A 209 -14.46 -1.96 -13.34
C LEU A 209 -14.42 -3.00 -14.46
N LYS A 210 -13.32 -3.76 -14.61
CA LYS A 210 -13.24 -4.86 -15.58
C LYS A 210 -14.33 -5.90 -15.37
N ALA A 211 -14.57 -6.29 -14.12
CA ALA A 211 -15.63 -7.22 -13.78
C ALA A 211 -17.03 -6.67 -14.13
N THR A 212 -17.23 -5.36 -13.96
CA THR A 212 -18.50 -4.68 -14.26
C THR A 212 -18.78 -4.63 -15.76
N TYR A 213 -17.80 -4.28 -16.59
CA TYR A 213 -18.02 -4.19 -18.03
C TYR A 213 -17.80 -5.50 -18.78
N GLY A 214 -17.15 -6.50 -18.18
CA GLY A 214 -16.96 -7.83 -18.74
C GLY A 214 -16.43 -7.80 -20.18
N ASN A 215 -17.27 -8.32 -21.09
CA ASN A 215 -16.99 -8.44 -22.53
C ASN A 215 -17.64 -7.32 -23.37
N ALA A 216 -18.20 -6.29 -22.73
CA ALA A 216 -18.96 -5.23 -23.40
C ALA A 216 -18.15 -4.49 -24.47
N PHE A 217 -16.82 -4.44 -24.35
CA PHE A 217 -15.94 -3.75 -25.29
C PHE A 217 -15.04 -4.71 -26.10
N ASP A 218 -15.28 -6.02 -26.06
CA ASP A 218 -14.46 -7.00 -26.77
C ASP A 218 -14.45 -6.75 -28.27
N GLY A 219 -13.31 -6.91 -28.93
CA GLY A 219 -13.15 -6.64 -30.35
C GLY A 219 -13.07 -5.15 -30.73
N VAL A 220 -13.20 -4.23 -29.78
CA VAL A 220 -12.89 -2.81 -30.00
C VAL A 220 -11.38 -2.60 -29.81
N LEU A 221 -10.71 -2.07 -30.83
CA LEU A 221 -9.29 -1.75 -30.81
C LEU A 221 -9.08 -0.24 -30.82
N ILE A 222 -8.20 0.24 -29.96
CA ILE A 222 -7.75 1.63 -29.89
C ILE A 222 -6.41 1.72 -30.59
N THR A 223 -6.29 2.65 -31.53
CA THR A 223 -5.01 3.03 -32.13
C THR A 223 -4.28 3.94 -31.16
N ARG A 224 -3.18 3.46 -30.57
CA ARG A 224 -2.34 4.22 -29.64
C ARG A 224 -1.49 5.23 -30.40
N GLY A 225 -0.94 6.23 -29.71
CA GLY A 225 -0.04 7.23 -30.31
C GLY A 225 1.23 6.62 -30.96
N THR A 226 1.57 5.38 -30.63
CA THR A 226 2.64 4.60 -31.28
C THR A 226 2.21 3.95 -32.60
N GLY A 227 0.96 4.09 -33.03
CA GLY A 227 0.34 3.38 -34.15
C GLY A 227 -0.11 1.95 -33.82
N ALA A 228 0.26 1.41 -32.65
CA ALA A 228 -0.16 0.08 -32.22
C ALA A 228 -1.66 0.03 -31.95
N LYS A 229 -2.32 -1.06 -32.35
CA LYS A 229 -3.73 -1.30 -32.04
C LYS A 229 -3.84 -2.26 -30.86
N THR A 230 -4.46 -1.81 -29.78
CA THR A 230 -4.66 -2.62 -28.57
C THR A 230 -6.13 -2.63 -28.16
N PRO A 231 -6.62 -3.68 -27.48
CA PRO A 231 -7.97 -3.70 -26.92
C PRO A 231 -8.22 -2.56 -25.92
N VAL A 232 -9.51 -2.24 -25.70
CA VAL A 232 -9.96 -1.33 -24.64
C VAL A 232 -9.56 -1.88 -23.26
N THR A 233 -8.88 -1.07 -22.46
CA THR A 233 -8.46 -1.42 -21.11
C THR A 233 -9.35 -0.79 -20.04
N PRO A 234 -9.30 -1.26 -18.77
CA PRO A 234 -10.00 -0.60 -17.68
C PRO A 234 -9.59 0.86 -17.49
N GLN A 235 -8.33 1.20 -17.78
CA GLN A 235 -7.82 2.56 -17.70
C GLN A 235 -8.48 3.48 -18.74
N ASP A 236 -8.71 2.99 -19.96
CA ASP A 236 -9.40 3.75 -21.00
C ASP A 236 -10.85 4.07 -20.58
N VAL A 237 -11.54 3.08 -20.02
CA VAL A 237 -12.91 3.22 -19.51
C VAL A 237 -12.96 4.17 -18.31
N ALA A 238 -12.03 4.04 -17.36
CA ALA A 238 -11.94 4.92 -16.19
C ALA A 238 -11.69 6.39 -16.60
N GLY A 239 -10.79 6.62 -17.56
CA GLY A 239 -10.51 7.95 -18.09
C GLY A 239 -11.72 8.59 -18.77
N ALA A 240 -12.50 7.81 -19.53
CA ALA A 240 -13.77 8.29 -20.10
C ALA A 240 -14.81 8.56 -19.01
N LEU A 241 -14.98 7.63 -18.05
CA LEU A 241 -15.91 7.77 -16.94
C LEU A 241 -15.66 9.04 -16.13
N GLY A 242 -14.41 9.36 -15.80
CA GLY A 242 -14.08 10.58 -15.06
C GLY A 242 -14.62 11.85 -15.72
N LYS A 243 -14.52 11.95 -17.05
CA LYS A 243 -15.09 13.07 -17.82
C LYS A 243 -16.62 13.08 -17.75
N GLY A 244 -17.25 11.92 -17.88
CA GLY A 244 -18.72 11.81 -17.89
C GLY A 244 -19.35 12.05 -16.52
N LEU A 245 -18.66 11.70 -15.44
CA LEU A 245 -19.17 11.81 -14.07
C LEU A 245 -19.31 13.26 -13.60
N VAL A 246 -18.45 14.16 -14.09
CA VAL A 246 -18.57 15.61 -13.82
C VAL A 246 -19.56 16.32 -14.75
N GLY A 247 -20.08 15.62 -15.77
CA GLY A 247 -21.09 16.12 -16.69
C GLY A 247 -22.42 16.44 -15.99
N LYS A 248 -22.92 17.65 -16.20
CA LYS A 248 -24.16 18.17 -15.59
C LYS A 248 -25.37 17.99 -16.51
N THR A 249 -25.15 17.79 -17.81
CA THR A 249 -26.22 17.54 -18.78
C THR A 249 -26.23 16.09 -19.26
N PRO A 250 -27.38 15.54 -19.70
CA PRO A 250 -27.43 14.20 -20.28
C PRO A 250 -26.44 14.00 -21.44
N ALA A 251 -26.17 15.04 -22.23
CA ALA A 251 -25.21 14.99 -23.34
C ALA A 251 -23.76 14.86 -22.85
N GLU A 252 -23.37 15.62 -21.83
CA GLU A 252 -22.02 15.55 -21.23
C GLU A 252 -21.75 14.20 -20.55
N ARG A 253 -22.81 13.50 -20.10
CA ARG A 253 -22.72 12.17 -19.50
C ARG A 253 -22.65 11.04 -20.52
N VAL A 254 -22.57 11.35 -21.81
CA VAL A 254 -22.30 10.39 -22.87
C VAL A 254 -20.90 10.65 -23.40
N VAL A 255 -19.95 9.81 -23.00
CA VAL A 255 -18.52 9.96 -23.29
C VAL A 255 -18.04 8.87 -24.22
N SER A 256 -17.11 9.22 -25.11
CA SER A 256 -16.52 8.27 -26.07
C SER A 256 -15.03 8.09 -25.79
N ILE A 257 -14.59 6.84 -25.82
CA ILE A 257 -13.19 6.47 -25.91
C ILE A 257 -12.80 6.63 -27.37
N ASP A 258 -11.80 7.47 -27.63
CA ASP A 258 -11.27 7.61 -28.98
C ASP A 258 -10.59 6.31 -29.40
N THR A 259 -10.96 5.82 -30.57
CA THR A 259 -10.42 4.57 -31.13
C THR A 259 -9.41 4.83 -32.25
N ASN A 260 -9.32 6.08 -32.70
CA ASN A 260 -8.38 6.54 -33.71
C ASN A 260 -7.20 7.25 -33.03
N ALA A 261 -6.05 7.30 -33.71
CA ALA A 261 -4.96 8.16 -33.28
C ALA A 261 -5.29 9.61 -33.66
N ASN A 262 -5.26 10.52 -32.67
CA ASN A 262 -5.15 11.95 -32.93
C ASN A 262 -3.69 12.34 -33.11
#